data_AF-U2QMX5-F1
#
_entry.id   AF-U2QMX5-F1
#
_cell.length_a   1.000
_cell.length_b   1.000
_cell.length_c   1.000
_cell.angle_alpha   90.00
_cell.angle_beta   90.00
_cell.angle_gamma   90.00
#
_symmetry.space_group_name_H-M   'P 1'
#
loop_
_entity.id
_entity.type
_entity.pdbx_description
1 polymer ?
#
loop_
_entity_poly.entity_id
_entity_poly.type
_entity_poly.pdbx_seq_one_letter_code
_entity_poly.pdbx_strand_id
1 'polypeptide(L)'
;MKIIQDPSVYGFKAETGLFIPIGDFSLFPGLLKSIRIKVQREADKVSRMYEHYKDIHESGCATSRECTLMNKWEEKLQTLEGFINTLAEFQSFLEQKGGKK
;
A
#
# COMPACT_ATOMS: atom_id res chain seq x y z
N MET A 1 -11.66 21.57 -1.24
CA MET A 1 -10.29 21.00 -1.19
C MET A 1 -9.30 22.14 -1.20
N LYS A 2 -8.46 22.28 -0.16
CA LYS A 2 -7.24 23.11 -0.25
C LYS A 2 -6.08 22.16 -0.52
N ILE A 3 -5.43 22.28 -1.68
CA ILE A 3 -4.15 21.63 -1.92
C ILE A 3 -3.13 22.47 -1.15
N ILE A 4 -2.73 21.98 0.03
CA ILE A 4 -1.67 22.63 0.80
C ILE A 4 -0.36 22.18 0.17
N GLN A 5 0.35 23.11 -0.48
CA GLN A 5 1.76 22.93 -0.82
C GLN A 5 2.52 22.97 0.51
N ASP A 6 3.08 21.82 0.92
CA ASP A 6 3.87 21.63 2.14
C ASP A 6 3.18 21.92 3.48
N PRO A 7 2.32 21.03 3.99
CA PRO A 7 2.09 20.99 5.42
C PRO A 7 3.36 20.43 6.08
N SER A 8 4.09 21.28 6.80
CA SER A 8 5.13 20.82 7.72
C SER A 8 4.44 20.06 8.87
N VAL A 9 4.37 18.74 8.75
CA VAL A 9 3.77 17.88 9.76
C VAL A 9 4.91 17.38 10.65
N TYR A 10 4.89 17.76 11.94
CA TYR A 10 5.89 17.35 12.94
C TYR A 10 7.36 17.61 12.55
N GLY A 11 7.65 18.72 11.87
CA GLY A 11 9.02 19.07 11.48
C GLY A 11 9.58 18.28 10.29
N PHE A 12 8.77 17.46 9.63
CA PHE A 12 9.14 16.77 8.39
C PHE A 12 8.60 17.54 7.18
N LYS A 13 9.48 17.91 6.25
CA LYS A 13 9.09 18.39 4.90
C LYS A 13 8.81 17.15 4.05
N ALA A 14 7.54 16.88 3.75
CA ALA A 14 7.18 15.84 2.80
C ALA A 14 7.23 16.42 1.38
N GLU A 15 8.28 16.12 0.62
CA GLU A 15 8.49 16.66 -0.74
C GLU A 15 7.32 16.39 -1.71
N THR A 16 6.57 15.31 -1.50
CA THR A 16 5.30 15.04 -2.16
C THR A 16 4.39 14.18 -1.27
N GLY A 17 3.17 14.65 -0.98
CA GLY A 17 2.21 13.90 -0.19
C GLY A 17 0.85 14.59 -0.10
N LEU A 18 -0.22 13.79 -0.09
CA LEU A 18 -1.56 14.30 0.17
C LEU A 18 -1.82 14.25 1.68
N PHE A 19 -1.77 15.41 2.33
CA PHE A 19 -2.17 15.52 3.73
C PHE A 19 -3.69 15.67 3.83
N ILE A 20 -4.32 14.75 4.56
CA ILE A 20 -5.75 14.80 4.87
C ILE A 20 -5.87 14.79 6.40
N PRO A 21 -6.34 15.89 7.02
CA PRO A 21 -6.68 15.88 8.43
C PRO A 21 -7.66 14.75 8.75
N ILE A 22 -7.49 14.05 9.87
CA ILE A 22 -8.36 12.92 10.25
C ILE A 22 -9.85 13.34 10.30
N GLY A 23 -10.14 14.58 10.71
CA GLY A 23 -11.49 15.14 10.69
C GLY A 23 -12.10 15.20 9.29
N ASP A 24 -11.29 15.55 8.27
CA ASP A 24 -11.72 15.62 6.87
C ASP A 24 -11.81 14.22 6.24
N PHE A 25 -11.15 13.24 6.83
CA PHE A 25 -11.19 11.85 6.38
C PHE A 25 -12.61 11.26 6.49
N SER A 26 -13.37 11.69 7.52
CA SER A 26 -14.78 11.34 7.70
C SER A 26 -15.68 11.79 6.53
N LEU A 27 -15.25 12.79 5.76
CA LEU A 27 -15.97 13.31 4.59
C LEU A 27 -15.80 12.41 3.35
N PHE A 28 -14.86 11.46 3.38
CA PHE A 28 -14.56 10.57 2.26
C PHE A 28 -14.53 9.10 2.68
N PRO A 29 -15.65 8.53 3.17
CA PRO A 29 -15.71 7.12 3.59
C PRO A 29 -15.36 6.15 2.45
N GLY A 30 -15.60 6.55 1.20
CA GLY A 30 -15.22 5.76 0.01
C GLY A 30 -13.73 5.82 -0.35
N LEU A 31 -12.95 6.77 0.18
CA LEU A 31 -11.55 6.97 -0.20
C LEU A 31 -10.66 5.84 0.32
N LEU A 32 -10.76 5.46 1.61
CA LEU A 32 -9.99 4.31 2.14
C LEU A 32 -10.32 3.03 1.41
N LYS A 33 -11.62 2.77 1.20
CA LYS A 33 -12.07 1.60 0.45
C LYS A 33 -11.45 1.59 -0.95
N SER A 34 -11.41 2.74 -1.62
CA SER A 34 -10.83 2.86 -2.96
C SER A 34 -9.31 2.67 -2.97
N ILE A 35 -8.59 3.23 -1.98
CA ILE A 35 -7.14 3.05 -1.82
C ILE A 35 -6.84 1.58 -1.57
N ARG A 36 -7.54 0.93 -0.63
CA ARG A 36 -7.38 -0.48 -0.31
C ARG A 36 -7.61 -1.38 -1.53
N ILE A 37 -8.68 -1.14 -2.30
CA ILE A 37 -8.94 -1.88 -3.54
C ILE A 37 -7.81 -1.70 -4.55
N LYS A 38 -7.27 -0.49 -4.70
CA LYS A 38 -6.16 -0.24 -5.63
C LYS A 38 -4.88 -0.96 -5.20
N VAL A 39 -4.52 -0.88 -3.91
CA VAL A 39 -3.35 -1.58 -3.36
C VAL A 39 -3.51 -3.09 -3.50
N GLN A 40 -4.68 -3.65 -3.17
CA GLN A 40 -4.96 -5.08 -3.33
C GLN A 40 -4.81 -5.52 -4.79
N ARG A 41 -5.39 -4.79 -5.75
CA ARG A 41 -5.28 -5.12 -7.17
C ARG A 41 -3.84 -5.11 -7.66
N GLU A 42 -3.01 -4.20 -7.12
CA GLU A 42 -1.59 -4.18 -7.45
C GLU A 42 -0.86 -5.36 -6.80
N ALA A 43 -1.19 -5.70 -5.55
CA ALA A 43 -0.65 -6.87 -4.86
C ALA A 43 -0.97 -8.17 -5.63
N ASP A 44 -2.21 -8.33 -6.10
CA ASP A 44 -2.63 -9.50 -6.89
C ASP A 44 -1.83 -9.63 -8.19
N LYS A 45 -1.54 -8.51 -8.86
CA LYS A 45 -0.71 -8.51 -10.08
C LYS A 45 0.74 -8.88 -9.77
N VAL A 46 1.29 -8.29 -8.72
CA VAL A 46 2.68 -8.53 -8.29
C VAL A 46 2.84 -9.98 -7.84
N SER A 47 1.88 -10.53 -7.11
CA SER A 47 1.84 -11.93 -6.69
C SER A 47 1.88 -12.86 -7.91
N ARG A 48 1.09 -12.60 -8.95
CA ARG A 48 1.15 -13.40 -10.20
C ARG A 48 2.52 -13.34 -10.87
N MET A 49 3.17 -12.18 -10.87
CA MET A 49 4.53 -12.05 -11.43
C MET A 49 5.56 -12.79 -10.57
N TYR A 50 5.46 -12.68 -9.26
CA TYR A 50 6.34 -13.40 -8.33
C TYR A 50 6.20 -14.92 -8.53
N GLU A 51 4.98 -15.45 -8.48
CA GLU A 51 4.75 -16.90 -8.67
C GLU A 51 5.24 -17.36 -10.04
N HIS A 52 5.06 -16.57 -11.11
CA HIS A 52 5.61 -16.92 -12.42
C HIS A 52 7.12 -17.13 -12.41
N TYR A 53 7.90 -16.23 -11.78
CA TYR A 53 9.36 -16.39 -11.71
C TYR A 53 9.78 -17.44 -10.68
N LYS A 54 8.99 -17.64 -9.62
CA LYS A 54 9.20 -18.69 -8.64
C LYS A 54 9.02 -20.08 -9.26
N ASP A 55 8.01 -20.28 -10.10
CA ASP A 55 7.82 -21.53 -10.85
C ASP A 55 9.03 -21.86 -11.73
N ILE A 56 9.59 -20.85 -12.44
CA ILE A 56 10.80 -21.01 -13.26
C ILE A 56 12.02 -21.33 -12.39
N HIS A 57 12.13 -20.71 -11.22
CA HIS A 57 13.19 -20.97 -10.25
C HIS A 57 13.10 -22.39 -9.69
N GLU A 58 11.92 -22.83 -9.28
CA GLU A 58 11.66 -24.16 -8.74
C GLU A 58 11.82 -25.27 -9.79
N SER A 59 11.61 -24.97 -11.08
CA SER A 59 11.92 -25.91 -12.17
C SER A 59 13.42 -26.12 -12.38
N GLY A 60 14.28 -25.34 -11.72
CA GLY A 60 15.74 -25.37 -11.88
C GLY A 60 16.23 -24.77 -13.21
N CYS A 61 15.35 -24.13 -13.99
CA CYS A 61 15.68 -23.55 -15.29
C CYS A 61 15.93 -22.04 -15.23
N ALA A 62 15.79 -21.41 -14.05
CA ALA A 62 15.96 -19.98 -13.92
C ALA A 62 17.39 -19.53 -14.22
N THR A 63 17.48 -18.52 -15.07
CA THR A 63 18.66 -17.69 -15.25
C THR A 63 18.86 -16.75 -14.07
N SER A 64 20.08 -16.25 -13.87
CA SER A 64 20.37 -15.23 -12.83
C SER A 64 19.48 -13.99 -12.95
N ARG A 65 19.09 -13.63 -14.17
CA ARG A 65 18.17 -12.51 -14.43
C ARG A 65 16.76 -12.81 -13.91
N GLU A 66 16.26 -14.02 -14.13
CA GLU A 66 14.94 -14.44 -13.63
C GLU A 66 14.93 -14.52 -12.10
N CYS A 67 16.00 -15.01 -11.47
CA CYS A 67 16.13 -14.96 -10.00
C CYS A 67 16.11 -13.53 -9.47
N THR A 68 16.79 -12.59 -10.14
CA THR A 68 16.77 -11.18 -9.76
C THR A 68 15.37 -10.57 -9.89
N LEU A 69 14.62 -10.95 -10.93
CA LEU A 69 13.25 -10.51 -11.11
C LEU A 69 12.32 -11.09 -10.05
N MET A 70 12.47 -12.38 -9.70
CA MET A 70 11.75 -13.02 -8.61
C MET A 70 11.89 -12.22 -7.31
N ASN A 71 13.13 -11.97 -6.87
CA ASN A 71 13.42 -11.23 -5.64
C ASN A 71 12.80 -9.81 -5.68
N LYS A 72 12.90 -9.13 -6.83
CA LYS A 72 12.30 -7.80 -7.00
C LYS A 72 10.77 -7.82 -6.83
N TRP A 73 10.10 -8.84 -7.36
CA TRP A 73 8.64 -8.97 -7.20
C TRP A 73 8.27 -9.38 -5.77
N GLU A 74 9.08 -10.20 -5.12
CA GLU A 74 8.93 -10.56 -3.71
C GLU A 74 8.99 -9.34 -2.79
N GLU A 75 10.04 -8.51 -2.90
CA GLU A 75 10.20 -7.27 -2.13
C GLU A 75 9.02 -6.32 -2.34
N LYS A 76 8.56 -6.20 -3.59
CA LYS A 76 7.39 -5.37 -3.93
C LYS A 76 6.11 -5.95 -3.32
N LEU A 77 5.94 -7.27 -3.29
CA LEU A 77 4.78 -7.92 -2.69
C LEU A 77 4.74 -7.66 -1.18
N GLN A 78 5.86 -7.88 -0.48
CA GLN A 78 6.00 -7.61 0.95
C GLN A 78 5.66 -6.16 1.29
N THR A 79 6.10 -5.21 0.46
CA THR A 79 5.78 -3.78 0.62
C THR A 79 4.28 -3.52 0.50
N LEU A 80 3.61 -4.12 -0.49
CA LEU A 80 2.17 -3.94 -0.71
C LEU A 80 1.33 -4.59 0.40
N GLU A 81 1.75 -5.75 0.90
CA GLU A 81 1.13 -6.40 2.07
C GLU A 81 1.27 -5.52 3.33
N GLY A 82 2.44 -4.90 3.54
CA GLY A 82 2.64 -3.91 4.60
C GLY A 82 1.66 -2.74 4.49
N PHE A 83 1.40 -2.23 3.29
CA PHE A 83 0.40 -1.18 3.07
C PHE A 83 -1.02 -1.66 3.34
N ILE A 84 -1.39 -2.88 2.95
CA ILE A 84 -2.71 -3.45 3.23
C ILE A 84 -2.94 -3.54 4.74
N ASN A 85 -1.94 -4.02 5.50
CA ASN A 85 -2.00 -4.10 6.95
C ASN A 85 -2.15 -2.71 7.60
N THR A 86 -1.32 -1.76 7.19
CA THR A 86 -1.39 -0.37 7.66
C THR A 86 -2.76 0.25 7.41
N LEU A 87 -3.35 0.02 6.22
CA LEU A 87 -4.68 0.52 5.88
C LEU A 87 -5.78 -0.14 6.72
N ALA A 88 -5.64 -1.43 7.05
CA ALA A 88 -6.59 -2.14 7.90
C ALA A 88 -6.54 -1.66 9.36
N GLU A 89 -5.34 -1.42 9.89
CA GLU A 89 -5.16 -0.82 11.22
C GLU A 89 -5.75 0.60 11.27
N PHE A 90 -5.48 1.41 10.24
CA PHE A 90 -6.04 2.76 10.15
C PHE A 90 -7.57 2.76 10.08
N GLN A 91 -8.16 1.84 9.31
CA GLN A 91 -9.61 1.68 9.26
C GLN A 91 -10.18 1.30 10.65
N SER A 92 -9.55 0.35 11.33
CA SER A 92 -9.96 -0.08 12.67
C SER A 92 -9.89 1.08 13.69
N PHE A 93 -8.84 1.90 13.61
CA PHE A 93 -8.69 3.09 14.45
C PHE A 93 -9.81 4.12 14.24
N LEU A 94 -10.21 4.36 12.98
CA LEU A 94 -11.32 5.26 12.66
C LEU A 94 -12.65 4.72 13.19
N GLU A 95 -12.90 3.42 13.03
CA GLU A 95 -14.11 2.77 13.56
C GLU A 95 -14.19 2.87 15.09
N GLN A 96 -13.07 2.68 15.80
CA GLN A 96 -13.00 2.84 17.26
C GLN A 96 -13.24 4.30 17.72
N LYS A 97 -12.74 5.30 16.98
CA LYS A 97 -13.00 6.72 17.28
C LYS A 97 -14.43 7.17 16.95
N GLY A 98 -15.08 6.53 15.98
CA GLY A 98 -16.49 6.75 15.65
C GLY A 98 -17.48 6.10 16.63
N GLY A 99 -17.02 5.17 17.47
CA GLY A 99 -17.81 4.39 18.41
C GLY A 99 -18.12 5.05 19.76
N LYS A 100 -18.00 6.38 19.89
CA LYS A 100 -18.52 7.12 21.06
C LYS A 100 -19.72 7.98 20.67
N LYS A 101 -20.91 7.40 20.84
CA LYS A 101 -22.13 8.13 21.17
C LYS A 101 -22.71 7.53 22.44
#